data_AF-A0A813L7H2-F1
#
_entry.id   AF-A0A813L7H2-F1
#
_cell.length_a   1.000
_cell.length_b   1.000
_cell.length_c   1.000
_cell.angle_alpha   90.00
_cell.angle_beta   90.00
_cell.angle_gamma   90.00
#
_symmetry.space_group_name_H-M   'P 1'
#
loop_
_entity.id
_entity.type
_entity.pdbx_description
1 polymer ?
#
loop_
_entity_poly.entity_id
_entity_poly.type
_entity_poly.pdbx_seq_one_letter_code
_entity_poly.pdbx_strand_id
1 'polypeptide(L)'
;MRHAVPPMILQAKYVLLISKTGQVRVAWFAFVTDNPQPGMTSGPFVAKLVSENLNAERDGSTHCSFAYTAKASSCGDMEKIISSQLPQILKGIDEDKWELFEQA
;
A
#
# COMPACT_ATOMS: atom_id res chain seq x y z
N MET A 1 -15.55 -13.59 -30.53
CA MET A 1 -15.06 -12.51 -29.65
C MET A 1 -14.70 -11.32 -30.54
N ARG A 2 -15.54 -10.27 -30.62
CA ARG A 2 -15.34 -9.16 -31.59
C ARG A 2 -14.80 -7.87 -30.98
N HIS A 3 -14.77 -7.75 -29.65
CA HIS A 3 -14.22 -6.60 -28.92
C HIS A 3 -13.56 -7.09 -27.62
N ALA A 4 -12.37 -7.67 -27.72
CA ALA A 4 -11.58 -8.06 -26.56
C ALA A 4 -10.73 -6.86 -26.12
N VAL A 5 -11.32 -5.94 -25.37
CA VAL A 5 -10.52 -4.93 -24.65
C VAL A 5 -9.73 -5.70 -23.59
N PRO A 6 -8.39 -5.54 -23.51
CA PRO A 6 -7.60 -6.18 -22.47
C PRO A 6 -8.19 -5.85 -21.10
N PRO A 7 -8.33 -6.82 -20.17
CA PRO A 7 -8.77 -6.51 -18.82
C PRO A 7 -7.80 -5.48 -18.23
N MET A 8 -8.30 -4.28 -17.96
CA MET A 8 -7.59 -3.30 -17.15
C MET A 8 -7.52 -3.85 -15.74
N ILE A 9 -6.35 -4.33 -15.35
CA ILE A 9 -6.10 -4.79 -13.99
C ILE A 9 -6.02 -3.57 -13.09
N LEU A 10 -6.67 -3.64 -11.92
CA LEU A 10 -6.45 -2.70 -10.83
C LEU A 10 -4.99 -2.77 -10.41
N GLN A 11 -4.15 -1.86 -10.91
CA GLN A 11 -2.73 -1.90 -10.63
C GLN A 11 -2.47 -1.55 -9.16
N ALA A 12 -1.82 -2.47 -8.46
CA ALA A 12 -1.25 -2.17 -7.17
C ALA A 12 -0.14 -1.13 -7.32
N LYS A 13 -0.08 -0.17 -6.39
CA LYS A 13 1.02 0.78 -6.27
C LYS A 13 1.85 0.44 -5.06
N TYR A 14 3.13 0.80 -5.09
CA TYR A 14 3.99 0.66 -3.93
C TYR A 14 4.78 1.94 -3.70
N VAL A 15 5.12 2.18 -2.43
CA VAL A 15 5.96 3.29 -1.99
C VAL A 15 7.11 2.71 -1.18
N LEU A 16 8.34 3.03 -1.58
CA LEU A 16 9.53 2.74 -0.80
C LEU A 16 9.75 3.87 0.21
N LEU A 17 9.86 3.51 1.48
CA LEU A 17 9.99 4.42 2.59
C LEU A 17 11.36 4.21 3.23
N ILE A 18 12.13 5.30 3.32
CA ILE A 18 13.46 5.28 3.93
C ILE A 18 13.45 6.36 5.02
N SER A 19 13.54 5.97 6.30
CA SER A 19 13.62 6.94 7.38
C SER A 19 15.00 7.56 7.49
N LYS A 20 15.07 8.71 8.18
CA LYS A 20 16.32 9.40 8.50
C LYS A 20 17.28 8.55 9.33
N THR A 21 16.78 7.57 10.08
CA THR A 21 17.58 6.64 10.88
C THR A 21 18.02 5.40 10.09
N GLY A 22 17.59 5.27 8.83
CA GLY A 22 17.99 4.17 7.94
C GLY A 22 17.08 2.95 7.99
N GLN A 23 15.87 3.06 8.56
CA GLN A 23 14.86 2.01 8.39
C GLN A 23 14.35 2.01 6.95
N VAL A 24 14.20 0.82 6.37
CA VAL A 24 13.70 0.65 5.01
C VAL A 24 12.40 -0.13 5.07
N ARG A 25 11.31 0.42 4.56
CA ARG A 25 9.99 -0.23 4.54
C ARG A 25 9.35 -0.06 3.17
N VAL A 26 8.44 -0.96 2.83
CA VAL A 26 7.64 -0.86 1.61
C VAL A 26 6.17 -0.89 1.98
N ALA A 27 5.39 0.03 1.40
CA ALA A 27 3.94 0.06 1.53
C ALA A 27 3.29 -0.23 0.17
N TRP A 28 2.47 -1.27 0.08
CA TRP A 28 1.66 -1.60 -1.09
C TRP A 28 0.23 -1.14 -0.89
N PHE A 29 -0.38 -0.65 -1.96
CA PHE A 29 -1.76 -0.23 -2.02
C PHE A 29 -2.45 -0.90 -3.21
N ALA A 30 -3.60 -1.50 -2.98
CA ALA A 30 -4.38 -2.16 -4.02
C ALA A 30 -5.86 -1.88 -3.83
N PHE A 31 -6.57 -1.66 -4.94
CA PHE A 31 -8.02 -1.71 -4.94
C PHE A 31 -8.47 -3.17 -4.85
N VAL A 32 -9.48 -3.43 -4.02
CA VAL A 32 -10.05 -4.76 -3.82
C VAL A 32 -11.56 -4.72 -4.13
N THR A 33 -12.02 -5.72 -4.87
CA THR A 33 -13.43 -5.96 -5.18
C THR A 33 -13.69 -7.47 -5.16
N ASP A 34 -14.89 -7.87 -4.77
CA ASP A 34 -15.42 -9.23 -4.92
C ASP A 34 -16.13 -9.45 -6.26
N ASN A 35 -16.49 -8.36 -6.96
CA ASN A 35 -17.19 -8.37 -8.23
C ASN A 35 -16.41 -7.59 -9.32
N PRO A 36 -15.36 -8.18 -9.93
CA PRO A 36 -14.59 -7.52 -10.97
C PRO A 36 -15.41 -7.36 -12.26
N GLN A 37 -15.42 -6.15 -12.81
CA GLN A 37 -16.13 -5.83 -14.06
C GLN A 37 -15.15 -5.38 -15.17
N PRO A 38 -15.47 -5.64 -16.46
CA PRO A 38 -14.66 -5.13 -17.56
C PRO A 38 -14.52 -3.59 -17.52
N GLY A 39 -13.29 -3.10 -17.68
CA GLY A 39 -13.00 -1.66 -17.69
C GLY A 39 -12.97 -1.00 -16.30
N MET A 40 -13.07 -1.78 -15.22
CA MET A 40 -13.01 -1.27 -13.85
C MET A 40 -11.60 -0.78 -13.51
N THR A 41 -11.48 0.47 -13.08
CA THR A 41 -10.20 1.13 -12.76
C THR A 41 -10.00 1.42 -11.27
N SER A 42 -11.04 1.20 -10.46
CA SER A 42 -11.00 1.30 -9.00
C SER A 42 -11.90 0.25 -8.35
N GLY A 43 -11.73 0.03 -7.05
CA GLY A 43 -12.53 -0.92 -6.27
C GLY A 43 -13.17 -0.24 -5.06
N PRO A 44 -14.23 -0.84 -4.49
CA PRO A 44 -14.93 -0.30 -3.33
C PRO A 44 -14.08 -0.30 -2.05
N PHE A 45 -12.99 -1.08 -2.03
CA PHE A 45 -12.05 -1.12 -0.92
C PHE A 45 -10.63 -0.81 -1.39
N VAL A 46 -9.83 -0.26 -0.49
CA VAL A 46 -8.38 -0.13 -0.63
C VAL A 46 -7.74 -0.96 0.46
N ALA A 47 -6.95 -1.94 0.04
CA ALA A 47 -6.03 -2.65 0.92
C ALA A 47 -4.69 -1.93 0.94
N LYS A 48 -4.11 -1.83 2.12
CA LYS A 48 -2.74 -1.37 2.35
C LYS A 48 -1.97 -2.45 3.09
N LEU A 49 -0.77 -2.75 2.64
CA LEU A 49 0.17 -3.62 3.33
C LEU A 49 1.45 -2.83 3.57
N VAL A 50 1.99 -2.85 4.78
CA VAL A 50 3.23 -2.17 5.16
C VAL A 50 4.20 -3.21 5.71
N SER A 51 5.40 -3.30 5.16
CA SER A 51 6.42 -4.21 5.68
C SER A 51 6.95 -3.74 7.03
N GLU A 52 7.48 -4.67 7.80
CA GLU A 52 8.47 -4.36 8.82
C GLU A 52 9.73 -3.69 8.22
N ASN A 53 10.67 -3.29 9.08
CA ASN A 53 11.97 -2.79 8.62
C ASN A 53 12.76 -3.89 7.90
N LEU A 54 12.98 -3.70 6.60
CA LEU A 54 13.73 -4.57 5.70
C LEU A 54 15.24 -4.50 5.94
N ASN A 55 15.72 -3.43 6.56
CA ASN A 55 17.13 -3.25 6.93
C ASN A 55 17.43 -3.70 8.38
N ALA A 56 16.46 -4.29 9.07
CA ALA A 56 16.70 -4.86 10.40
C ALA A 56 17.56 -6.13 10.31
N GLU A 57 18.37 -6.38 11.34
CA GLU A 57 19.07 -7.66 11.50
C GLU A 57 18.06 -8.78 11.76
N ARG A 58 18.21 -9.91 11.07
CA ARG A 58 17.18 -10.97 11.00
C ARG A 58 17.65 -12.34 11.46
N ASP A 59 18.85 -12.47 12.00
CA ASP A 59 19.40 -13.75 12.50
C ASP A 59 19.19 -14.96 11.55
N GLY A 60 19.26 -14.71 10.23
CA GLY A 60 19.05 -15.75 9.20
C GLY A 60 17.59 -16.04 8.83
N SER A 61 16.61 -15.32 9.40
CA SER A 61 15.21 -15.40 9.00
C SER A 61 15.00 -14.92 7.56
N THR A 62 14.30 -15.73 6.77
CA THR A 62 13.89 -15.41 5.39
C THR A 62 12.46 -14.89 5.28
N HIS A 63 11.72 -14.80 6.39
CA HIS A 63 10.34 -14.30 6.37
C HIS A 63 10.29 -12.79 6.54
N CYS A 64 9.21 -12.18 6.03
CA CYS A 64 8.91 -10.77 6.21
C CYS A 64 7.53 -10.63 6.86
N SER A 65 7.46 -9.84 7.93
CA SER A 65 6.21 -9.48 8.58
C SER A 65 5.57 -8.26 7.90
N PHE A 66 4.24 -8.22 7.86
CA PHE A 66 3.48 -7.11 7.28
C PHE A 66 2.34 -6.70 8.21
N ALA A 67 2.17 -5.40 8.41
CA ALA A 67 0.93 -4.82 8.90
C ALA A 67 -0.02 -4.63 7.72
N TYR A 68 -1.33 -4.87 7.90
CA TYR A 68 -2.31 -4.70 6.84
C TYR A 68 -3.55 -3.96 7.33
N THR A 69 -4.12 -3.13 6.45
CA THR A 69 -5.43 -2.51 6.64
C THR A 69 -6.25 -2.63 5.36
N ALA A 70 -7.57 -2.70 5.49
CA ALA A 70 -8.49 -2.62 4.35
C ALA A 70 -9.64 -1.69 4.72
N LYS A 71 -9.89 -0.68 3.88
CA LYS A 71 -10.91 0.34 4.15
C LYS A 71 -11.78 0.57 2.93
N ALA A 72 -13.07 0.81 3.15
CA ALA A 72 -13.96 1.24 2.09
C ALA A 72 -13.49 2.61 1.55
N SER A 73 -13.53 2.78 0.24
CA SER A 73 -13.15 4.02 -0.42
C SER A 73 -14.05 4.27 -1.62
N SER A 74 -14.52 5.51 -1.76
CA SER A 74 -15.15 6.01 -2.98
C SER A 74 -14.14 6.72 -3.90
N CYS A 75 -12.88 6.83 -3.48
CA CYS A 75 -11.83 7.47 -4.26
C CYS A 75 -11.30 6.52 -5.32
N GLY A 76 -11.52 6.84 -6.59
CA GLY A 76 -11.04 6.05 -7.74
C GLY A 76 -9.57 6.29 -8.12
N ASP A 77 -8.85 7.13 -7.38
CA ASP A 77 -7.49 7.54 -7.68
C ASP A 77 -6.54 7.15 -6.54
N MET A 78 -5.70 6.15 -6.81
CA MET A 78 -4.75 5.63 -5.82
C MET A 78 -3.71 6.67 -5.38
N GLU A 79 -3.32 7.62 -6.25
CA GLU A 79 -2.36 8.65 -5.85
C GLU A 79 -2.95 9.58 -4.80
N LYS A 80 -4.25 9.92 -4.92
CA LYS A 80 -4.94 10.73 -3.91
C LYS A 80 -5.05 9.99 -2.58
N ILE A 81 -5.30 8.69 -2.61
CA ILE A 81 -5.33 7.86 -1.40
C ILE A 81 -3.95 7.85 -0.73
N ILE A 82 -2.87 7.60 -1.47
CA ILE A 82 -1.50 7.63 -0.93
C ILE A 82 -1.18 9.02 -0.39
N SER A 83 -1.55 10.07 -1.13
CA SER A 83 -1.31 11.47 -0.75
C SER A 83 -2.03 11.85 0.56
N SER A 84 -3.22 11.30 0.79
CA SER A 84 -3.96 11.52 2.04
C SER A 84 -3.26 10.94 3.28
N GLN A 85 -2.36 9.97 3.08
CA GLN A 85 -1.57 9.34 4.14
C GLN A 85 -0.17 9.96 4.30
N LEU A 86 0.19 10.94 3.47
CA LEU A 86 1.50 11.61 3.54
C LEU A 86 1.83 12.15 4.94
N PRO A 87 0.91 12.77 5.71
CA PRO A 87 1.24 13.24 7.04
C PRO A 87 1.72 12.13 7.99
N GLN A 88 1.12 10.93 7.90
CA GLN A 88 1.50 9.76 8.69
C GLN A 88 2.80 9.15 8.17
N ILE A 89 2.96 9.08 6.85
CA ILE A 89 4.20 8.62 6.20
C ILE A 89 5.38 9.49 6.63
N LEU A 90 5.23 10.81 6.58
CA LEU A 90 6.27 11.76 6.96
C LEU A 90 6.65 11.60 8.45
N LYS A 91 5.68 11.39 9.34
CA LYS A 91 5.98 11.07 10.75
C LYS A 91 6.77 9.77 10.90
N GLY A 92 6.46 8.75 10.11
CA GLY A 92 7.25 7.51 10.08
C GLY A 92 8.68 7.75 9.58
N ILE A 93 8.85 8.52 8.50
CA ILE A 93 10.16 8.82 7.91
C ILE A 93 11.02 9.71 8.81
N ASP A 94 10.42 10.72 9.43
CA ASP A 94 11.14 11.75 10.17
C ASP A 94 11.34 11.41 11.65
N GLU A 95 10.38 10.71 12.26
CA GLU A 95 10.34 10.45 13.71
C GLU A 95 10.34 8.94 14.06
N ASP A 96 10.42 8.03 13.08
CA ASP A 96 10.28 6.58 13.24
C ASP A 96 8.97 6.13 13.91
N LYS A 97 7.93 6.97 13.91
CA LYS A 97 6.60 6.67 14.46
C LYS A 97 5.71 5.94 13.45
N TRP A 98 6.11 4.72 13.11
CA TRP A 98 5.47 3.93 12.06
C TRP A 98 4.08 3.42 12.42
N GLU A 99 3.75 3.29 13.70
CA GLU A 99 2.49 2.71 14.18
C GLU A 99 1.28 3.52 13.68
N LEU A 100 1.46 4.85 13.60
CA LEU A 100 0.44 5.76 13.06
C LEU A 100 0.15 5.51 11.59
N PHE A 101 1.16 5.12 10.82
CA PHE A 101 1.01 4.79 9.41
C PHE A 101 0.51 3.36 9.23
N GLU A 102 0.97 2.40 10.02
CA GLU A 102 0.54 1.00 9.94
C GLU A 102 -0.96 0.82 10.23
N GLN A 103 -1.52 1.62 11.15
CA GLN A 103 -2.93 1.54 11.54
C GLN A 103 -3.87 2.46 10.71
N ALA A 104 -3.30 3.39 9.94
CA ALA A 104 -4.06 4.32 9.09
C ALA A 104 -4.73 3.65 7.88
#